data_AF-A0A4R1MC20-F1
#
_entry.id   AF-A0A4R1MC20-F1
#
_cell.length_a   1.000
_cell.length_b   1.000
_cell.length_c   1.000
_cell.angle_alpha   90.00
_cell.angle_beta   90.00
_cell.angle_gamma   90.00
#
_symmetry.space_group_name_H-M   'P 1'
#
loop_
_entity.id
_entity.type
_entity.pdbx_description
1 polymer ?
#
loop_
_entity_poly.entity_id
_entity_poly.type
_entity_poly.pdbx_seq_one_letter_code
_entity_poly.pdbx_strand_id
1 'polypeptide(L)' 'MRPRAEYRNEVKTRLRDEVYTRLQNFKQLNFIDSDSAALARLAEMLLCGIVPAQRLVVSDDSDDRSPLGTIRDAA' A
#
# COMPACT_ATOMS: atom_id res chain seq x y z
N MET A 1 -23.26 -11.76 -4.98
CA MET A 1 -22.77 -10.37 -4.81
C MET A 1 -22.87 -10.00 -3.32
N ARG A 2 -21.80 -10.20 -2.54
CA ARG A 2 -21.71 -9.95 -1.08
C ARG A 2 -20.51 -9.08 -0.62
N PRO A 3 -19.35 -9.06 -1.31
CA PRO A 3 -18.14 -8.39 -0.80
C PRO A 3 -18.30 -6.88 -0.54
N ARG A 4 -19.04 -6.19 -1.41
CA ARG A 4 -19.23 -4.73 -1.28
C ARG A 4 -20.07 -4.34 -0.07
N ALA A 5 -21.04 -5.18 0.32
CA ALA A 5 -21.88 -4.94 1.48
C ALA A 5 -21.14 -5.26 2.79
N GLU A 6 -20.39 -6.36 2.81
CA GLU A 6 -19.53 -6.77 3.92
C GLU A 6 -18.49 -5.69 4.23
N TYR A 7 -17.80 -5.19 3.20
CA TYR A 7 -16.80 -4.14 3.37
C TYR A 7 -17.40 -2.83 3.92
N ARG A 8 -18.57 -2.41 3.43
CA ARG A 8 -19.25 -1.22 3.95
C ARG A 8 -19.60 -1.35 5.44
N ASN A 9 -20.05 -2.54 5.86
CA ASN A 9 -20.36 -2.81 7.26
C ASN A 9 -19.10 -2.83 8.13
N GLU A 10 -18.00 -3.39 7.61
CA GLU A 10 -16.70 -3.33 8.26
C GLU A 10 -16.25 -1.89 8.49
N VAL A 11 -16.30 -1.04 7.45
CA VAL A 11 -15.94 0.39 7.58
C VAL A 11 -16.82 1.09 8.62
N LYS A 12 -18.14 0.89 8.56
CA LYS A 12 -19.08 1.52 9.50
C LYS A 12 -18.83 1.10 10.96
N THR A 13 -18.45 -0.15 11.20
CA THR A 13 -18.23 -0.66 12.57
C THR A 13 -16.85 -0.30 13.14
N ARG A 14 -15.88 0.03 12.28
CA ARG A 14 -14.51 0.41 12.69
C ARG A 14 -14.34 1.90 12.93
N LEU A 15 -15.17 2.74 12.29
CA LEU A 15 -15.10 4.19 12.43
C LEU A 15 -16.05 4.69 13.51
N ARG A 16 -15.62 5.71 14.26
CA ARG A 16 -16.52 6.50 15.11
C ARG A 16 -17.60 7.13 14.24
N ASP A 17 -18.83 7.25 14.75
CA ASP A 17 -19.98 7.77 13.99
C ASP A 17 -19.69 9.11 13.32
N GLU A 18 -19.09 10.07 14.05
CA GLU A 18 -18.70 11.38 13.50
C GLU A 18 -17.75 11.25 12.30
N VAL A 19 -16.79 10.33 12.37
CA VAL A 19 -15.81 10.07 11.29
C VAL A 19 -16.50 9.40 10.10
N TYR A 20 -17.42 8.46 10.35
CA TYR A 20 -18.20 7.82 9.30
C TYR A 20 -19.09 8.84 8.57
N THR A 21 -19.74 9.75 9.28
CA THR A 21 -20.51 10.85 8.68
C THR A 21 -19.63 11.73 7.80
N ARG A 22 -18.44 12.12 8.28
CA ARG A 22 -17.49 12.90 7.46
C ARG A 22 -17.04 12.13 6.21
N LEU A 23 -16.83 10.81 6.31
CA LEU A 23 -16.52 9.96 5.15
C LEU A 23 -17.65 9.96 4.11
N GLN A 24 -18.91 9.88 4.55
CA GLN A 24 -20.06 9.94 3.63
C GLN A 24 -20.17 11.31 2.96
N ASN A 25 -19.94 12.41 3.69
CA ASN A 25 -19.90 13.76 3.10
C ASN A 25 -18.75 13.88 2.09
N PHE A 26 -17.56 13.37 2.42
CA PHE A 26 -16.42 13.37 1.51
C PHE A 26 -16.72 12.62 0.20
N LYS A 27 -17.40 11.47 0.28
CA LYS A 27 -17.85 10.74 -0.91
C LYS A 27 -18.77 11.56 -1.79
N GLN A 28 -19.77 12.20 -1.19
CA GLN A 28 -20.73 13.03 -1.94
C GLN A 28 -20.06 14.21 -2.62
N LEU A 29 -19.19 14.92 -1.90
CA LEU A 29 -18.47 16.09 -2.42
C LEU A 29 -17.51 15.74 -3.57
N ASN A 30 -16.96 14.52 -3.58
CA ASN A 30 -15.97 14.08 -4.57
C ASN A 30 -16.53 13.09 -5.59
N PHE A 31 -17.85 12.86 -5.61
CA PHE A 31 -18.51 11.93 -6.51
C PHE A 31 -17.92 10.50 -6.46
N ILE A 32 -17.72 9.96 -5.26
CA ILE A 32 -17.11 8.63 -5.03
C ILE A 32 -18.17 7.58 -4.67
N ASP A 33 -18.18 6.47 -5.41
CA ASP A 33 -19.24 5.46 -5.35
C ASP A 33 -19.14 4.45 -4.20
N SER A 34 -18.00 4.36 -3.50
CA SER A 34 -17.81 3.40 -2.42
C SER A 34 -16.98 3.94 -1.27
N ASP A 35 -17.23 3.38 -0.07
CA ASP A 35 -16.44 3.68 1.13
C ASP A 35 -14.98 3.25 0.94
N SER A 36 -14.72 2.15 0.22
CA SER A 36 -13.36 1.70 -0.11
C SER A 36 -12.59 2.70 -0.97
N ALA A 37 -13.21 3.22 -2.04
CA ALA A 37 -12.57 4.17 -2.92
C ALA A 37 -12.29 5.51 -2.22
N ALA A 38 -13.20 5.93 -1.32
CA ALA A 38 -13.01 7.12 -0.52
C ALA A 38 -11.87 6.96 0.50
N LEU A 39 -11.81 5.83 1.20
CA LEU A 39 -10.73 5.54 2.14
C LEU A 39 -9.38 5.41 1.44
N ALA A 40 -9.32 4.76 0.28
CA ALA A 40 -8.08 4.66 -0.50
C ALA A 40 -7.53 6.04 -0.85
N ARG A 41 -8.39 6.95 -1.33
CA ARG A 41 -7.99 8.33 -1.68
C ARG A 41 -7.54 9.14 -0.47
N LEU A 42 -8.22 9.01 0.67
CA LEU A 42 -7.81 9.66 1.91
C LEU A 42 -6.48 9.10 2.44
N ALA A 43 -6.31 7.78 2.38
CA ALA A 43 -5.07 7.12 2.80
C ALA A 43 -3.90 7.55 1.94
N GLU A 44 -4.05 7.62 0.62
CA GLU A 44 -3.01 8.13 -0.28
C GLU A 44 -2.63 9.57 0.06
N MET A 45 -3.61 10.46 0.23
CA MET A 45 -3.37 11.86 0.56
C MET A 45 -2.62 12.04 1.89
N LEU A 46 -3.00 11.28 2.92
CA LEU A 46 -2.39 11.38 4.26
C LEU A 46 -1.03 10.67 4.31
N LEU A 47 -0.95 9.44 3.83
CA LEU A 47 0.26 8.63 3.92
C LEU A 47 1.37 9.19 3.04
N CYS A 48 1.08 9.62 1.81
CA CYS A 48 2.10 10.22 0.95
C CYS A 48 2.55 11.61 1.43
N GLY A 49 1.74 12.30 2.25
CA GLY A 49 2.12 13.57 2.88
C GLY A 49 2.90 13.40 4.20
N ILE A 50 2.70 12.30 4.93
CA ILE A 50 3.25 12.08 6.28
C ILE A 50 4.41 11.09 6.27
N VAL A 51 4.31 10.02 5.48
CA VAL A 51 5.27 8.92 5.48
C VAL A 51 6.26 9.15 4.34
N PRO A 52 7.55 9.44 4.63
CA PRO A 52 8.55 9.54 3.58
C PRO A 52 8.62 8.20 2.83
N ALA A 53 8.73 8.26 1.51
CA ALA A 53 8.89 7.07 0.70
C ALA A 53 10.12 6.30 1.19
N GLN A 54 9.90 5.15 1.82
CA GLN A 54 11.00 4.28 2.18
C GLN A 54 11.65 3.82 0.88
N ARG A 55 12.91 4.21 0.69
CA ARG A 55 13.73 3.63 -0.37
C ARG A 55 13.94 2.18 0.05
N LEU A 56 13.14 1.27 -0.51
CA LEU A 56 13.33 -0.15 -0.31
C LEU A 56 14.72 -0.47 -0.87
N VAL A 57 15.72 -0.60 0.00
CA VAL A 57 17.01 -1.14 -0.38
C VAL A 57 16.75 -2.62 -0.60
N VAL A 58 16.48 -2.98 -1.85
CA VAL A 58 16.58 -4.38 -2.27
C VAL A 58 18.06 -4.70 -2.14
N SER A 59 18.43 -5.42 -1.09
CA SER A 59 19.74 -6.06 -1.02
C SER A 59 19.81 -6.99 -2.22
N ASP A 60 20.60 -6.60 -3.21
CA ASP A 60 21.02 -7.46 -4.30
C ASP A 60 21.92 -8.52 -3.65
N ASP A 61 21.36 -9.68 -3.33
CA ASP A 61 22.12 -10.90 -3.04
C ASP A 61 22.78 -11.38 -4.36
N SER A 62 23.66 -10.57 -4.92
CA SER A 62 24.65 -11.01 -5.89
C SER A 62 25.83 -11.60 -5.11
N ASP A 63 25.58 -12.78 -4.54
CA ASP A 63 26.57 -13.57 -3.82
C ASP A 63 27.63 -14.08 -4.82
N ASP A 64 28.74 -13.36 -4.78
CA ASP A 64 30.13 -13.77 -4.96
C ASP A 64 30.50 -14.71 -6.11
N ARG A 65 30.97 -14.06 -7.18
CA ARG A 65 32.19 -14.36 -7.95
C ARG A 65 32.84 -15.74 -7.74
N SER A 66 32.91 -16.51 -8.82
CA SER A 66 34.06 -17.38 -9.10
C SER A 66 34.67 -17.01 -10.46
N PRO A 67 35.79 -16.26 -10.53
CA PRO A 67 36.56 -16.16 -11.75
C PRO A 67 37.58 -17.30 -11.80
N LEU A 68 37.39 -18.20 -12.77
CA LEU A 68 38.42 -18.86 -13.58
C LEU A 68 39.69 -19.34 -12.86
N GLY A 69 39.69 -20.61 -12.43
CA GLY A 69 40.92 -21.37 -12.24
C GLY A 69 41.55 -21.73 -13.58
N THR A 70 42.36 -20.82 -14.15
CA THR A 70 43.33 -21.15 -15.20
C THR A 70 44.49 -21.87 -14.53
N ILE A 71 44.57 -23.21 -14.66
CA ILE A 71 45.80 -23.94 -14.36
C ILE A 71 46.58 -24.05 -15.67
N ARG A 72 47.62 -23.23 -15.81
CA ARG A 72 48.75 -23.44 -16.72
C ARG A 72 49.92 -23.95 -15.89
N ASP A 73 50.44 -25.10 -16.30
CA ASP A 73 51.80 -25.66 -16.21
C ASP A 73 52.58 -25.58 -14.89
N ALA A 74 52.97 -26.75 -14.35
CA ALA A 74 54.36 -27.04 -13.94
C ALA A 74 54.58 -28.55 -13.63
N ALA A 75 55.68 -29.08 -14.19
CA ALA A 75 56.36 -30.37 -13.99
C ALA A 75 55.86 -31.59 -14.79
#